data_AF-A0A504LFK9-F1
#
_entry.id   AF-A0A504LFK9-F1
#
_cell.length_a   1.000
_cell.length_b   1.000
_cell.length_c   1.000
_cell.angle_alpha   90.00
_cell.angle_beta   90.00
_cell.angle_gamma   90.00
#
_symmetry.space_group_name_H-M   'P 1'
#
loop_
_entity.id
_entity.type
_entity.pdbx_description
1 polymer ?
#
loop_
_entity_poly.entity_id
_entity_poly.type
_entity_poly.pdbx_seq_one_letter_code
_entity_poly.pdbx_strand_id
1 'polypeptide(L)' 'MKYTDGTLAKLGDKILVWEGNEGVVVCSMDTDEYSEEYPKEAFGYLERGIMVLSEKAGLIHYVKPEEGMRLIERKR' A
#
# COMPACT_ATOMS: atom_id res chain seq x y z
N MET A 1 -6.92 1.96 -3.20
CA MET A 1 -6.47 1.70 -4.58
C MET A 1 -6.72 0.22 -4.86
N LYS A 2 -6.74 -0.25 -6.11
CA LYS A 2 -6.86 -1.68 -6.42
C LYS A 2 -5.56 -2.20 -7.01
N TYR A 3 -5.18 -3.42 -6.65
CA TYR A 3 -4.13 -4.18 -7.33
C TYR A 3 -4.54 -4.54 -8.76
N THR A 4 -3.63 -5.12 -9.53
CA THR A 4 -3.85 -5.48 -10.94
C THR A 4 -4.96 -6.52 -11.13
N ASP A 5 -5.22 -7.35 -10.13
CA ASP A 5 -6.33 -8.33 -10.09
C ASP A 5 -7.69 -7.71 -9.70
N GLY A 6 -7.73 -6.41 -9.42
CA GLY A 6 -8.94 -5.70 -8.98
C GLY A 6 -9.22 -5.79 -7.47
N THR A 7 -8.40 -6.52 -6.71
CA THR A 7 -8.50 -6.60 -5.25
C THR A 7 -8.22 -5.23 -4.64
N LEU A 8 -9.10 -4.78 -3.75
CA LEU A 8 -8.91 -3.53 -3.02
C LEU A 8 -7.75 -3.68 -2.04
N ALA A 9 -6.75 -2.80 -2.15
CA ALA A 9 -5.64 -2.70 -1.21
C ALA A 9 -6.15 -2.23 0.15
N LYS A 10 -5.62 -2.83 1.21
CA LYS A 10 -5.98 -2.54 2.60
C LYS A 10 -4.75 -2.41 3.47
N LEU A 11 -4.91 -1.73 4.59
CA LEU A 11 -3.89 -1.65 5.64
C LEU A 11 -3.43 -3.05 6.06
N GLY A 12 -2.12 -3.25 6.15
CA GLY A 12 -1.49 -4.51 6.58
C GLY A 12 -1.31 -5.54 5.47
N ASP A 13 -1.73 -5.25 4.23
CA ASP A 13 -1.46 -6.13 3.11
C ASP A 13 0.03 -6.30 2.88
N LYS A 14 0.48 -7.55 2.79
CA LYS A 14 1.79 -7.87 2.24
C LYS A 14 1.66 -8.03 0.73
N ILE A 15 2.43 -7.27 -0.03
CA ILE A 15 2.34 -7.23 -1.49
C ILE A 15 3.70 -7.43 -2.15
N LEU A 16 3.69 -7.94 -3.38
CA LEU A 16 4.79 -7.75 -4.30
C LEU A 16 4.61 -6.36 -4.91
N VAL A 17 5.62 -5.50 -4.83
CA VAL A 17 5.59 -4.15 -5.40
C VAL A 17 6.06 -4.20 -6.86
N TRP A 18 7.22 -4.81 -7.08
CA TRP A 18 7.77 -5.18 -8.39
C TRP A 18 8.62 -6.44 -8.23
N GLU A 19 9.16 -6.96 -9.33
CA GLU A 19 9.92 -8.20 -9.31
C GLU A 19 11.06 -8.18 -8.27
N GLY A 20 10.99 -9.12 -7.32
CA GLY A 20 11.96 -9.26 -6.24
C GLY A 20 11.90 -8.16 -5.17
N ASN A 21 10.84 -7.36 -5.09
CA ASN A 21 10.64 -6.37 -4.04
C ASN A 21 9.25 -6.50 -3.41
N GLU A 22 9.22 -6.86 -2.14
CA GLU A 22 8.01 -6.93 -1.34
C GLU A 22 7.83 -5.66 -0.51
N GLY A 23 6.62 -5.46 -0.01
CA GLY A 23 6.31 -4.37 0.88
C GLY A 23 5.01 -4.60 1.61
N VAL A 24 4.74 -3.73 2.58
CA VAL A 24 3.51 -3.74 3.37
C VAL A 24 2.76 -2.43 3.17
N VAL A 25 1.46 -2.52 2.95
CA VAL A 25 0.59 -1.34 2.93
C VAL A 25 0.46 -0.80 4.36
N VAL A 26 0.96 0.40 4.59
CA VAL A 26 0.97 1.06 5.92
C VAL A 26 -0.09 2.14 6.07
N CYS A 27 -0.63 2.63 4.95
CA CYS A 27 -1.82 3.50 4.89
C CYS A 27 -2.58 3.26 3.59
N SER A 28 -3.88 3.54 3.60
CA SER A 28 -4.74 3.63 2.43
C SER A 28 -5.65 4.85 2.57
N MET A 29 -5.36 5.88 1.77
CA MET A 29 -6.17 7.09 1.72
C MET A 29 -7.52 6.81 1.06
N ASP A 30 -7.58 5.86 0.12
CA ASP A 30 -8.82 5.49 -0.56
C ASP A 30 -9.85 4.80 0.35
N THR A 31 -9.41 4.19 1.47
CA THR A 31 -10.26 3.51 2.45
C THR A 31 -10.25 4.17 3.83
N ASP A 32 -9.55 5.30 3.98
CA ASP A 32 -9.32 6.00 5.24
C ASP A 32 -8.70 5.12 6.35
N GLU A 33 -7.83 4.17 5.97
CA GLU A 33 -7.16 3.25 6.89
C GLU A 33 -5.69 3.66 7.09
N TYR A 34 -5.27 3.89 8.35
CA TYR A 34 -3.92 4.34 8.69
C TYR A 34 -3.37 3.51 9.86
N SER A 35 -2.09 3.17 9.83
CA SER A 35 -1.41 2.58 10.99
C SER A 35 -0.99 3.66 11.99
N GLU A 36 -0.74 3.27 13.24
CA GLU A 36 -0.29 4.18 14.29
C GLU A 36 1.03 4.88 13.94
N GLU A 37 1.96 4.15 13.31
CA GLU A 37 3.26 4.69 12.87
C GLU A 37 3.14 5.62 11.66
N TYR A 38 2.07 5.48 10.88
CA TYR A 38 1.84 6.26 9.66
C TYR A 38 0.44 6.88 9.67
N PRO A 39 0.22 7.90 10.52
CA PRO A 39 -1.11 8.41 10.82
C PRO A 39 -1.65 9.36 9.73
N LYS A 40 -2.95 9.61 9.78
CA LYS A 40 -3.67 10.46 8.80
C LYS A 40 -3.16 11.89 8.79
N GLU A 41 -2.73 12.43 9.92
CA GLU A 41 -2.18 13.78 10.04
C GLU A 41 -0.89 13.94 9.23
N ALA A 42 -0.14 12.85 9.05
CA ALA A 42 1.10 12.84 8.29
C ALA A 42 0.89 12.57 6.79
N PHE A 43 -0.08 11.73 6.41
CA PHE A 43 -0.22 11.24 5.02
C PHE A 43 -1.55 11.55 4.35
N GLY A 44 -2.57 11.97 5.10
CA GLY A 44 -3.91 12.22 4.58
C GLY A 44 -3.96 13.35 3.53
N TYR A 45 -2.99 14.26 3.53
CA TYR A 45 -2.87 15.32 2.51
C TYR A 45 -2.63 14.79 1.08
N LEU A 46 -2.25 13.51 0.94
CA LEU A 46 -2.06 12.86 -0.36
C LEU A 46 -3.40 12.48 -1.04
N GLU A 47 -4.51 12.54 -0.31
CA GLU A 47 -5.92 12.39 -0.73
C GLU A 47 -6.34 11.03 -1.30
N ARG A 48 -5.45 10.29 -1.96
CA ARG A 48 -5.78 9.04 -2.67
C ARG A 48 -4.59 8.09 -2.75
N GLY A 49 -4.90 6.83 -2.99
CA GLY A 49 -3.91 5.77 -3.15
C GLY A 49 -3.54 5.08 -1.83
N ILE A 50 -2.36 4.47 -1.82
CA ILE A 50 -1.80 3.73 -0.68
C ILE A 50 -0.36 4.15 -0.42
N MET A 51 0.05 4.02 0.83
CA MET A 51 1.45 4.09 1.24
C MET A 51 1.97 2.68 1.46
N VAL A 52 3.10 2.36 0.83
CA VAL A 52 3.75 1.06 0.93
C VAL A 52 5.13 1.24 1.53
N LEU A 53 5.40 0.54 2.62
CA LEU A 53 6.75 0.37 3.13
C LEU A 53 7.41 -0.80 2.39
N SER A 54 8.25 -0.47 1.43
CA SER A 54 9.04 -1.41 0.64
C SER A 54 10.31 -1.83 1.37
N GLU A 55 10.66 -3.11 1.24
CA GLU A 55 11.90 -3.65 1.80
C GLU A 55 13.16 -3.04 1.16
N LYS A 56 13.10 -2.62 -0.12
CA LYS A 56 14.27 -2.11 -0.86
C LYS A 56 14.32 -0.60 -1.04
N ALA A 57 13.17 0.08 -0.98
CA ALA A 57 13.06 1.49 -1.34
C ALA A 57 12.43 2.36 -0.24
N GLY A 58 12.11 1.79 0.91
CA GLY A 58 11.47 2.52 2.00
C GLY A 58 10.03 2.87 1.66
N LEU A 59 9.59 4.07 2.05
CA LEU A 59 8.20 4.46 1.96
C LEU A 59 7.86 5.04 0.57
N ILE A 60 6.88 4.44 -0.11
CA ILE A 60 6.46 4.82 -1.47
C ILE A 60 4.95 5.08 -1.52
N HIS A 61 4.55 6.15 -2.20
CA HIS A 61 3.17 6.48 -2.45
C HIS A 61 2.71 5.97 -3.83
N TYR A 62 1.64 5.17 -3.86
CA TYR A 62 1.05 4.67 -5.10
C TYR A 62 -0.40 5.12 -5.26
N VAL A 63 -0.65 5.85 -6.35
CA VAL A 63 -2.00 6.27 -6.77
C VAL A 63 -2.62 5.36 -7.83
N LYS A 64 -1.82 4.44 -8.38
CA LYS A 64 -2.17 3.40 -9.36
C LYS A 64 -1.25 2.19 -9.13
N PRO A 65 -1.69 0.95 -9.45
CA PRO A 65 -0.82 -0.23 -9.33
C PRO A 65 0.28 -0.21 -10.39
N GLU A 66 1.46 -0.69 -10.01
CA GLU A 66 2.49 -1.13 -10.96
C GLU A 66 2.06 -2.43 -11.64
N GLU A 67 2.60 -2.71 -12.83
CA GLU A 67 2.24 -3.90 -13.63
C GLU A 67 2.44 -5.22 -12.87
N GLY A 68 3.48 -5.31 -12.03
CA GLY A 68 3.78 -6.47 -11.20
C GLY A 68 3.14 -6.46 -9.81
N MET A 69 2.38 -5.42 -9.47
CA MET A 69 1.89 -5.23 -8.11
C MET A 69 0.73 -6.18 -7.79
N ARG A 70 0.92 -7.03 -6.77
CA ARG A 70 -0.10 -8.03 -6.38
C ARG A 70 -0.06 -8.35 -4.89
N LEU A 71 -1.22 -8.73 -4.36
CA LEU A 71 -1.35 -9.21 -2.99
C LEU A 71 -0.63 -10.56 -2.82
N ILE A 72 0.20 -10.67 -1.78
CA ILE A 72 0.85 -11.91 -1.35
C ILE A 72 0.07 -12.51 -0.18
N GLU A 73 -0.20 -11.69 0.85
CA GLU A 73 -0.87 -12.14 2.07
C GLU A 73 -1.69 -10.99 2.67
N ARG A 74 -2.86 -11.34 3.22
CA ARG A 74 -3.65 -10.49 4.12
C ARG A 74 -4.02 -11.33 5.33
N LYS A 75 -3.46 -10.99 6.50
CA LYS A 75 -3.88 -11.64 7.75
C LYS A 75 -5.31 -11.20 8.08
N ARG A 76 -6.16 -12.19 8.35
CA ARG A 76 -7.57 -12.00 8.72
C ARG A 76 -7.73 -11.61 10.17
#